data_AF-A0A1F9WBU1-F1
#
_entry.id   AF-A0A1F9WBU1-F1
#
_cell.length_a   1.000
_cell.length_b   1.000
_cell.length_c   1.000
_cell.angle_alpha   90.00
_cell.angle_beta   90.00
_cell.angle_gamma   90.00
#
_symmetry.space_group_name_H-M   'P 1'
#
loop_
_entity.id
_entity.type
_entity.pdbx_description
1 polymer ?
#
loop_
_entity_poly.entity_id
_entity_poly.type
_entity_poly.pdbx_seq_one_letter_code
_entity_poly.pdbx_strand_id
1 'polypeptide(L)' 'MDEGTLIMCGLKTERVLESVAVVVKQHSAAKRQFRLVPDYDVDNVSKKVLRIILSYTDYVNRTVWRRQA' A
#
# COMPACT_ATOMS: atom_id res chain seq x y z
N MET A 1 -7.92 0.50 -2.89
CA MET A 1 -7.12 1.74 -2.81
C MET A 1 -7.80 2.88 -2.04
N ASP A 2 -9.03 3.32 -2.37
CA ASP A 2 -9.61 4.48 -1.68
C ASP A 2 -10.66 4.09 -0.62
N GLU A 3 -10.26 4.17 0.64
CA GLU A 3 -11.14 4.07 1.82
C GLU A 3 -11.28 5.43 2.53
N GLY A 4 -10.88 6.53 1.89
CA GLY A 4 -10.87 7.87 2.49
C GLY A 4 -9.93 8.01 3.70
N THR A 5 -8.95 7.11 3.84
CA THR A 5 -8.07 7.04 5.01
C THR A 5 -7.05 8.19 5.11
N LEU A 6 -6.86 8.96 4.04
CA LEU A 6 -5.89 10.04 3.94
C LEU A 6 -6.49 11.27 3.26
N ILE A 7 -5.93 12.44 3.54
CA ILE A 7 -6.26 13.70 2.87
C ILE A 7 -5.02 14.19 2.11
N MET A 8 -5.14 14.34 0.80
CA MET A 8 -4.11 14.98 -0.03
C MET A 8 -4.22 16.50 0.11
N CYS A 9 -3.24 17.14 0.75
CA CYS A 9 -3.33 18.53 1.20
C CYS A 9 -2.46 19.55 0.44
N GLY A 10 -1.75 19.13 -0.62
CA GLY A 10 -0.81 20.01 -1.33
C GLY A 10 0.37 20.45 -0.47
N LEU A 11 1.08 21.52 -0.86
CA LEU A 11 2.31 21.97 -0.20
C LEU A 11 2.21 23.34 0.49
N LYS A 12 1.05 23.98 0.45
CA LYS A 12 0.83 25.28 1.11
C LYS A 12 0.54 25.06 2.59
N THR A 13 1.20 25.83 3.46
CA THR A 13 1.07 25.73 4.92
C THR A 13 -0.39 25.72 5.38
N GLU A 14 -1.22 26.61 4.82
CA GLU A 14 -2.63 26.75 5.23
C GLU A 14 -3.43 25.47 4.94
N ARG A 15 -3.17 24.82 3.80
CA ARG A 15 -3.85 23.58 3.39
C ARG A 15 -3.41 22.38 4.20
N VAL A 16 -2.12 22.33 4.57
CA VAL A 16 -1.60 21.30 5.48
C VAL A 16 -2.28 21.43 6.84
N LEU A 17 -2.34 22.65 7.41
CA LEU A 17 -2.99 22.91 8.69
C LEU A 17 -4.49 22.57 8.68
N GLU A 18 -5.21 22.94 7.62
CA GLU A 18 -6.62 22.60 7.42
C GLU A 18 -6.82 21.07 7.44
N SER A 19 -5.98 20.33 6.73
CA SER A 19 -6.09 18.87 6.61
C SER A 19 -5.74 18.17 7.92
N VAL A 20 -4.71 18.64 8.63
CA VAL A 20 -4.36 18.14 9.97
C VAL A 20 -5.52 18.36 10.94
N ALA A 21 -6.15 19.53 10.95
CA ALA A 21 -7.28 19.82 11.82
C ALA A 21 -8.45 18.86 11.58
N VAL A 22 -8.75 18.52 10.31
CA VAL A 22 -9.78 17.54 9.96
C VAL A 22 -9.42 16.14 10.46
N VAL A 23 -8.19 15.67 10.18
CA VAL A 23 -7.74 14.32 10.59
C VAL A 23 -7.77 14.16 12.10
N VAL A 24 -7.29 15.16 12.85
CA VAL A 24 -7.29 15.13 14.32
C VAL A 24 -8.73 15.10 14.86
N LYS A 25 -9.63 15.91 14.30
CA LYS A 25 -11.04 15.95 14.72
C LYS A 25 -11.78 14.65 14.45
N GLN A 26 -11.44 13.96 13.36
CA GLN A 26 -12.07 12.68 12.99
C GLN A 26 -11.45 11.48 13.72
N HIS A 27 -10.25 11.61 14.30
CA HIS A 27 -9.53 10.51 14.95
C HIS A 27 -10.24 9.99 16.22
N SER A 28 -10.12 8.68 16.47
CA SER A 28 -10.48 8.06 17.75
C SER A 28 -9.49 6.94 18.07
N ALA A 29 -8.97 6.93 19.30
CA ALA A 29 -8.10 5.88 19.79
C ALA A 29 -8.85 4.57 20.09
N ALA A 30 -10.14 4.65 20.42
CA ALA A 30 -10.94 3.49 20.83
C ALA A 30 -11.55 2.72 19.63
N LYS A 31 -11.78 3.41 18.51
CA LYS A 31 -12.46 2.86 17.34
C LYS A 31 -11.76 3.32 16.06
N ARG A 32 -11.53 2.38 15.14
CA ARG A 32 -11.12 2.72 13.78
C ARG A 32 -12.25 3.43 13.03
N GLN A 33 -11.91 4.53 12.37
CA GLN A 33 -12.88 5.46 11.75
C GLN A 33 -13.18 5.14 10.29
N PHE A 34 -12.20 4.59 9.58
CA PHE A 34 -12.29 4.20 8.18
C PHE A 34 -12.07 2.69 8.05
N ARG A 35 -12.50 2.08 6.95
CA ARG A 35 -12.22 0.65 6.72
C ARG A 35 -10.73 0.44 6.43
N LEU A 36 -10.25 -0.79 6.65
CA LEU A 36 -8.90 -1.16 6.19
C LEU A 36 -8.89 -1.13 4.67
N VAL A 37 -7.86 -0.53 4.07
CA VAL A 37 -7.66 -0.59 2.63
C VAL A 37 -7.48 -2.06 2.25
N PRO A 38 -8.35 -2.65 1.39
CA PRO A 38 -8.33 -4.08 1.10
C PRO A 38 -6.98 -4.58 0.56
N ASP A 39 -6.26 -3.73 -0.18
CA ASP A 39 -4.93 -4.06 -0.72
C ASP A 39 -3.85 -4.22 0.37
N TYR A 40 -4.07 -3.66 1.57
CA TYR A 40 -3.21 -3.86 2.74
C TYR A 40 -3.69 -5.01 3.63
N ASP A 41 -4.94 -5.46 3.44
CA ASP A 41 -5.56 -6.55 4.19
C ASP A 41 -5.21 -7.91 3.57
N VAL A 42 -3.92 -8.25 3.59
CA VAL A 42 -3.40 -9.41 2.88
C VAL A 42 -2.56 -10.29 3.78
N ASP A 43 -3.06 -11.51 4.01
CA ASP A 43 -2.31 -12.53 4.74
C ASP A 43 -1.21 -13.20 3.90
N ASN A 44 -0.26 -13.79 4.61
CA ASN A 44 0.72 -14.74 4.06
C ASN A 44 1.58 -14.18 2.91
N VAL A 45 1.86 -12.87 2.92
CA VAL A 45 2.66 -12.21 1.86
C VAL A 45 3.99 -12.91 1.62
N SER A 46 4.70 -13.34 2.67
CA SER A 46 5.97 -14.08 2.57
C SER A 46 5.84 -15.37 1.74
N LYS A 47 4.77 -16.14 1.93
CA LYS A 47 4.50 -17.37 1.16
C LYS A 47 4.19 -17.05 -0.30
N LYS A 48 3.44 -15.97 -0.56
CA LYS A 48 3.11 -15.51 -1.93
C LYS A 48 4.37 -15.09 -2.68
N VAL A 49 5.25 -14.32 -2.03
CA VAL A 49 6.54 -13.88 -2.61
C VAL A 49 7.43 -15.06 -2.96
N LEU A 50 7.56 -16.05 -2.07
CA LEU A 50 8.34 -17.27 -2.37
C LEU A 50 7.82 -17.97 -3.64
N ARG A 51 6.50 -18.13 -3.77
CA ARG A 51 5.89 -18.73 -4.96
C ARG A 51 6.19 -17.93 -6.22
N ILE A 52 6.07 -16.60 -6.17
CA ILE A 52 6.40 -15.72 -7.30
C ILE A 52 7.86 -15.92 -7.72
N ILE A 53 8.80 -15.88 -6.79
CA ILE A 53 10.22 -16.05 -7.11
C ILE A 53 10.46 -17.40 -7.80
N LEU A 54 9.96 -18.49 -7.22
CA LEU A 54 10.13 -19.83 -7.79
C LEU A 54 9.48 -19.98 -9.17
N SER A 55 8.30 -19.40 -9.38
CA SER A 55 7.59 -19.49 -10.66
C SER A 55 8.23 -18.66 -11.78
N TYR A 56 8.85 -17.52 -11.45
CA TYR A 56 9.32 -16.57 -12.45
C TYR A 56 10.82 -16.58 -12.69
N THR A 57 11.62 -17.24 -11.83
CA THR A 57 13.08 -17.28 -11.97
C THR A 57 13.51 -17.78 -13.36
N ASP A 58 13.04 -18.95 -13.79
CA ASP A 58 13.43 -19.53 -15.08
C ASP A 58 12.86 -18.75 -16.26
N TYR A 59 11.62 -18.25 -16.11
CA TYR A 59 10.99 -17.42 -17.13
C TYR A 59 11.83 -16.16 -17.39
N VAL A 60 12.21 -15.43 -16.34
CA VAL A 60 13.02 -14.22 -16.43
C VAL A 60 14.41 -14.53 -16.98
N ASN A 61 15.05 -15.62 -16.53
CA ASN A 61 16.34 -16.07 -17.07
C ASN A 61 16.28 -16.31 -18.59
N ARG A 62 15.20 -16.92 -19.08
CA ARG A 62 14.99 -17.20 -20.51
C ARG A 62 14.61 -15.96 -21.31
N THR A 63 13.65 -15.17 -20.85
CA THR A 63 13.02 -14.12 -21.69
C THR A 63 13.67 -12.75 -21.54
N VAL A 64 14.19 -12.41 -20.36
CA VAL A 64 14.83 -11.12 -20.10
C VAL A 64 16.34 -11.26 -20.27
N TRP A 65 16.95 -12.18 -19.52
CA TRP A 65 18.40 -12.33 -19.50
C TRP A 65 18.96 -13.18 -20.64
N ARG A 66 18.10 -13.92 -21.36
CA ARG A 66 18.49 -14.84 -22.45
C ARG A 66 19.66 -15.75 -22.07
N ARG A 67 19.67 -16.25 -20.83
CA ARG A 67 20.66 -17.24 -20.40
C ARG A 67 20.45 -18.52 -21.22
N GLN A 68 21.48 -18.97 -21.91
CA GLN A 68 21.46 -20.28 -22.58
C GLN A 68 21.43 -21.37 -21.51
N ALA A 69 20.61 -22.39 -21.74
CA ALA A 69 20.56 -23.57 -20.89
C ALA A 69 21.86 -24.37 -21.01
#